data_AF-A0AAJ6Y6U6-F1
#
_entry.id   AF-A0AAJ6Y6U6-F1
#
_cell.length_a   1.000
_cell.length_b   1.000
_cell.length_c   1.000
_cell.angle_alpha   90.00
_cell.angle_beta   90.00
_cell.angle_gamma   90.00
#
_symmetry.space_group_name_H-M   'P 1'
#
loop_
_entity.id
_entity.type
_entity.pdbx_description
1 polymer ?
#
loop_
_entity_poly.entity_id
_entity_poly.type
_entity_poly.pdbx_seq_one_letter_code
_entity_poly.pdbx_strand_id
1 'polypeptide(L)'
;MRFLEDPFLVSICRNLRRLCLRYCRFPSLKRLKITGFQLASLEIQGFGYGDRGLQEGCEVEIFAPNLLSFVYKFSKPVDFCGLHFPSLDYVEVHVWQHGTDEATDHDKRRVSLFLMSMFEGFGNAQSVKLYCETIQVLDLVDGLLEQQPSPFKRLKKVDVQCNRESFKVPAHVTNYLLAGTIGQELHLEVIELIGTCKLLVDLSFSFFLLSLPPMLTPLSIWSIEIYHLLLYVHIYLVLIPSFAFLLSSSYCLDNVVRHWLKI
;
A
#
# COMPACT_ATOMS: atom_id res chain seq x y z
N MET A 1 18.05 16.63 36.65
CA MET A 1 16.82 17.39 36.35
C MET A 1 17.07 18.17 35.07
N ARG A 2 16.27 18.18 34.02
CA ARG A 2 15.08 17.47 33.54
C ARG A 2 14.89 18.01 32.09
N PHE A 3 14.32 17.19 31.21
CA PHE A 3 13.70 17.51 29.91
C PHE A 3 14.60 17.73 28.69
N LEU A 4 14.79 16.64 27.92
CA LEU A 4 14.78 16.62 26.45
C LEU A 4 14.30 15.21 26.02
N GLU A 5 13.12 14.82 26.51
CA GLU A 5 12.39 13.63 26.09
C GLU A 5 11.02 14.09 25.59
N ASP A 6 10.94 14.54 24.34
CA ASP A 6 9.63 14.65 23.69
C ASP A 6 9.75 14.12 22.24
N PRO A 7 9.55 12.81 22.05
CA PRO A 7 9.36 12.25 20.71
C PRO A 7 7.98 12.68 20.22
N PHE A 8 7.91 13.42 19.09
CA PHE A 8 6.70 13.79 18.34
C PHE A 8 5.38 13.38 19.01
N LEU A 9 4.99 14.10 20.06
CA LEU A 9 3.71 13.88 20.70
C LEU A 9 2.65 14.53 19.81
N VAL A 10 1.94 13.73 19.02
CA VAL A 10 0.58 14.11 18.57
C VAL A 10 -0.39 14.07 19.77
N SER A 11 0.06 14.48 20.97
CA SER A 11 -0.79 14.57 22.18
C SER A 11 -1.53 15.91 22.26
N ILE A 12 -1.20 16.86 21.38
CA ILE A 12 -1.69 18.24 21.46
C ILE A 12 -3.11 18.38 20.86
N CYS A 13 -3.53 17.47 19.99
CA CYS A 13 -4.82 17.57 19.31
C CYS A 13 -5.89 16.68 19.96
N ARG A 14 -6.36 17.06 21.16
CA ARG A 14 -7.38 16.29 21.92
C ARG A 14 -8.67 15.98 21.16
N ASN A 15 -9.01 16.82 20.17
CA ASN A 15 -10.20 16.67 19.34
C ASN A 15 -9.92 16.11 17.94
N LEU A 16 -8.70 15.64 17.68
CA LEU A 16 -8.33 15.12 16.37
C LEU A 16 -9.07 13.81 16.11
N ARG A 17 -9.97 13.83 15.12
CA ARG A 17 -10.73 12.65 14.70
C ARG A 17 -10.08 11.89 13.55
N ARG A 18 -9.24 12.55 12.75
CA ARG A 18 -8.54 11.95 11.62
C ARG A 18 -7.08 12.39 11.59
N LEU A 19 -6.18 11.44 11.44
CA LEU A 19 -4.74 11.67 11.25
C LEU A 19 -4.28 10.93 9.99
N CYS A 20 -3.57 11.64 9.11
CA CYS A 20 -2.99 11.07 7.90
C CYS A 20 -1.48 11.35 7.91
N LEU A 21 -0.67 10.30 7.90
CA LEU A 21 0.78 10.35 7.81
C LEU A 21 1.19 9.76 6.47
N ARG A 22 1.38 10.61 5.47
CA ARG A 22 1.71 10.18 4.10
C ARG A 22 3.14 10.57 3.75
N TYR A 23 3.96 9.56 3.46
CA TYR A 23 5.35 9.69 3.03
C TYR A 23 6.20 10.54 3.99
N CYS A 24 5.86 10.52 5.29
CA CYS A 24 6.62 11.20 6.32
C CYS A 24 7.95 10.48 6.56
N ARG A 25 9.04 11.23 6.64
CA ARG A 25 10.39 10.69 6.89
C ARG A 25 10.83 11.00 8.30
N PHE A 26 11.31 9.97 9.01
CA PHE A 26 11.77 10.09 10.40
C PHE A 26 13.16 9.45 10.58
N PRO A 27 14.20 9.97 9.89
CA PRO A 27 15.52 9.32 9.78
C PRO A 27 16.33 9.22 11.09
N SER A 28 15.84 9.80 12.19
CA SER A 28 16.54 9.78 13.49
C SER A 28 15.58 9.55 14.66
N LEU A 29 14.35 9.17 14.38
CA LEU A 29 13.35 8.95 15.40
C LEU A 29 13.52 7.54 15.98
N LYS A 30 13.86 7.45 17.27
CA LYS A 30 13.98 6.17 17.97
C LYS A 30 12.63 5.59 18.37
N ARG A 31 11.63 6.45 18.57
CA ARG A 31 10.27 6.07 18.96
C ARG A 31 9.25 7.00 18.33
N LEU A 32 8.29 6.45 17.61
CA LEU A 32 7.12 7.16 17.12
C LEU A 32 5.92 6.78 17.98
N LYS A 33 5.38 7.73 18.75
CA LYS A 33 4.20 7.51 19.59
C LYS A 33 3.01 8.33 19.10
N ILE A 34 1.94 7.64 18.70
CA ILE A 34 0.68 8.27 18.29
C ILE A 34 -0.34 8.01 19.40
N THR A 35 -0.82 9.05 20.07
CA THR A 35 -1.85 8.94 21.12
C THR A 35 -3.07 9.77 20.71
N GLY A 36 -4.23 9.12 20.57
CA GLY A 36 -5.43 9.78 20.07
C GLY A 36 -6.71 9.16 20.62
N PHE A 37 -7.16 9.63 21.78
CA PHE A 37 -8.39 9.11 22.42
C PHE A 37 -9.66 9.39 21.62
N GLN A 38 -9.72 10.48 20.86
CA GLN A 38 -10.85 10.80 19.97
C GLN A 38 -10.58 10.46 18.50
N LEU A 39 -9.43 9.86 18.21
CA LEU A 39 -9.02 9.52 16.87
C LEU A 39 -9.89 8.38 16.35
N ALA A 40 -10.71 8.67 15.34
CA ALA A 40 -11.60 7.70 14.71
C ALA A 40 -10.99 7.10 13.44
N SER A 41 -10.05 7.80 12.79
CA SER A 41 -9.42 7.36 11.55
C SER A 41 -7.92 7.68 11.53
N LEU A 42 -7.12 6.67 11.19
CA LEU A 42 -5.67 6.78 11.05
C LEU A 42 -5.26 6.20 9.70
N GLU A 43 -4.55 7.00 8.92
CA GLU A 43 -3.96 6.60 7.66
C GLU A 43 -2.44 6.76 7.74
N ILE A 44 -1.72 5.71 7.41
CA ILE A 44 -0.26 5.67 7.32
C ILE A 44 0.10 5.19 5.92
N GLN A 45 0.91 5.97 5.21
CA GLN A 45 1.31 5.66 3.85
C GLN A 45 2.81 5.86 3.65
N GLY A 46 3.46 4.92 2.98
CA GLY A 46 4.88 4.99 2.66
C GLY A 46 5.81 4.78 3.86
N PHE A 47 5.36 4.06 4.89
CA PHE A 47 6.17 3.68 6.06
C PHE A 47 7.05 2.46 5.75
N GLY A 48 8.18 2.37 6.45
CA GLY A 48 9.09 1.23 6.34
C GLY A 48 10.48 1.57 6.85
N TYR A 49 11.26 0.55 7.22
CA TYR A 49 12.65 0.74 7.62
C TYR A 49 13.55 1.05 6.41
N GLY A 50 14.49 1.98 6.59
CA GLY A 50 15.53 2.35 5.63
C GLY A 50 15.60 3.85 5.32
N ASP A 51 16.43 4.22 4.34
CA ASP A 51 16.85 5.61 4.04
C ASP A 51 15.71 6.61 3.80
N ARG A 52 14.50 6.13 3.51
CA ARG A 52 13.34 6.96 3.18
C ARG A 52 12.19 6.89 4.19
N GLY A 53 12.36 6.23 5.34
CA GLY A 53 11.27 6.02 6.31
C GLY A 53 11.72 6.11 7.76
N LEU A 54 11.60 5.00 8.47
CA LEU A 54 12.00 4.84 9.87
C LEU A 54 13.43 4.31 9.96
N GLN A 55 14.14 4.72 11.01
CA GLN A 55 15.38 4.06 11.39
C GLN A 55 15.09 2.61 11.82
N GLU A 56 15.96 1.67 11.43
CA GLU A 56 15.85 0.29 11.91
C GLU A 56 15.91 0.26 13.45
N GLY A 57 14.97 -0.48 14.07
CA GLY A 57 14.79 -0.48 15.52
C GLY A 57 13.97 0.68 16.08
N CYS A 58 13.37 1.53 15.22
CA CYS A 58 12.41 2.54 15.67
C CYS A 58 11.14 1.86 16.23
N GLU A 59 10.82 2.12 17.49
CA GLU A 59 9.60 1.63 18.12
C GLU A 59 8.39 2.45 17.66
N VAL A 60 7.39 1.80 17.07
CA VAL A 60 6.13 2.47 16.69
C VAL A 60 5.02 2.05 17.64
N GLU A 61 4.56 2.99 18.46
CA GLU A 61 3.48 2.79 19.43
C GLU A 61 2.25 3.61 19.02
N ILE A 62 1.09 2.96 18.91
CA ILE A 62 -0.18 3.62 18.59
C ILE A 62 -1.19 3.30 19.69
N PHE A 63 -1.61 4.34 20.40
CA PHE A 63 -2.66 4.26 21.41
C PHE A 63 -3.86 5.09 20.99
N ALA A 64 -4.83 4.43 20.35
CA ALA A 64 -6.07 5.03 19.86
C ALA A 64 -7.25 4.07 20.11
N PRO A 65 -7.78 4.00 21.34
CA PRO A 65 -8.77 2.99 21.72
C PRO A 65 -10.10 3.10 20.95
N ASN A 66 -10.50 4.32 20.56
CA ASN A 66 -11.74 4.58 19.81
C ASN A 66 -11.53 4.59 18.29
N LEU A 67 -10.40 4.07 17.80
CA LEU A 67 -10.09 4.04 16.38
C LEU A 67 -11.07 3.10 15.66
N LEU A 68 -11.78 3.62 14.66
CA LEU A 68 -12.76 2.88 13.87
C LEU A 68 -12.18 2.41 12.53
N SER A 69 -11.26 3.19 11.96
CA SER A 69 -10.66 2.96 10.66
C SER A 69 -9.14 3.08 10.71
N PHE A 70 -8.45 2.06 10.21
CA PHE A 70 -6.99 2.05 10.05
C PHE A 70 -6.61 1.72 8.61
N VAL A 71 -5.80 2.58 7.99
CA VAL A 71 -5.33 2.41 6.62
C VAL A 71 -3.81 2.41 6.61
N TYR A 72 -3.20 1.36 6.07
CA TYR A 72 -1.75 1.20 5.96
C TYR A 72 -1.37 0.88 4.52
N LYS A 73 -0.82 1.85 3.78
CA LYS A 73 -0.64 1.72 2.32
C LYS A 73 0.77 1.99 1.82
N PHE A 74 1.14 1.27 0.75
CA PHE A 74 2.43 1.45 0.05
C PHE A 74 3.62 1.42 1.00
N SER A 75 3.51 0.59 2.04
CA SER A 75 4.44 0.54 3.15
C SER A 75 5.07 -0.85 3.26
N LYS A 76 6.27 -0.93 3.83
CA LYS A 76 6.82 -2.19 4.34
C LYS A 76 6.20 -2.48 5.71
N PRO A 77 6.00 -3.74 6.14
CA PRO A 77 5.62 -4.04 7.50
C PRO A 77 6.66 -3.50 8.46
N VAL A 78 6.19 -2.91 9.55
CA VAL A 78 7.02 -2.44 10.65
C VAL A 78 6.55 -3.15 11.91
N ASP A 79 7.45 -3.29 12.86
CA ASP A 79 7.11 -3.85 14.16
C ASP A 79 6.39 -2.77 14.98
N PHE A 80 5.12 -3.00 15.27
CA PHE A 80 4.36 -2.14 16.14
C PHE A 80 4.34 -2.71 17.55
N CYS A 81 4.66 -1.88 18.53
CA CYS A 81 4.65 -2.28 19.92
C CYS A 81 3.20 -2.40 20.43
N GLY A 82 2.65 -3.62 20.42
CA GLY A 82 1.40 -3.95 21.10
C GLY A 82 0.17 -3.26 20.53
N LEU A 83 -0.06 -3.38 19.21
CA LEU A 83 -1.29 -2.87 18.60
C LEU A 83 -2.51 -3.52 19.25
N HIS A 84 -3.40 -2.69 19.75
CA HIS A 84 -4.69 -3.14 20.23
C HIS A 84 -5.74 -2.07 20.00
N PHE A 85 -6.65 -2.35 19.07
CA PHE A 85 -7.73 -1.44 18.72
C PHE A 85 -9.09 -2.10 19.02
N PRO A 86 -9.65 -1.88 20.22
CA PRO A 86 -10.89 -2.55 20.65
C PRO A 86 -12.11 -2.14 19.82
N SER A 87 -12.15 -0.92 19.30
CA SER A 87 -13.27 -0.38 18.51
C SER A 87 -13.07 -0.46 17.00
N LEU A 88 -11.99 -1.09 16.52
CA LEU A 88 -11.66 -1.11 15.10
C LEU A 88 -12.72 -1.85 14.30
N ASP A 89 -13.20 -1.21 13.24
CA ASP A 89 -14.24 -1.75 12.38
C ASP A 89 -13.71 -2.05 10.97
N TYR A 90 -12.95 -1.11 10.41
CA TYR A 90 -12.41 -1.19 9.05
C TYR A 90 -10.88 -1.13 9.03
N VAL A 91 -10.27 -2.03 8.26
CA VAL A 91 -8.84 -2.06 8.01
C VAL A 91 -8.55 -2.15 6.53
N GLU A 92 -7.61 -1.35 6.05
CA GLU A 92 -7.06 -1.47 4.70
C GLU A 92 -5.55 -1.61 4.75
N VAL A 93 -5.00 -2.71 4.21
CA VAL A 93 -3.57 -2.99 4.21
C VAL A 93 -3.09 -3.23 2.78
N HIS A 94 -2.20 -2.33 2.33
CA HIS A 94 -1.41 -2.48 1.12
C HIS A 94 0.06 -2.45 1.51
N VAL A 95 0.56 -3.65 1.81
CA VAL A 95 1.98 -3.93 2.00
C VAL A 95 2.56 -4.48 0.72
N TRP A 96 3.80 -4.11 0.45
CA TRP A 96 4.59 -4.60 -0.65
C TRP A 96 6.01 -4.90 -0.16
N GLN A 97 6.58 -5.97 -0.72
CA GLN A 97 8.01 -6.24 -0.62
C GLN A 97 8.59 -6.03 -2.01
N HIS A 98 9.58 -5.14 -2.12
CA HIS A 98 10.35 -5.05 -3.35
C HIS A 98 11.00 -6.40 -3.61
N GLY A 99 10.71 -6.98 -4.78
CA GLY A 99 11.45 -8.10 -5.31
C GLY A 99 12.91 -7.67 -5.46
N THR A 100 13.74 -8.15 -4.55
CA THR A 100 15.12 -8.42 -4.87
C THR A 100 15.28 -9.90 -4.67
N ASP A 101 15.74 -10.58 -5.71
CA ASP A 101 16.26 -11.95 -5.62
C ASP A 101 17.39 -12.08 -4.56
N GLU A 102 17.79 -10.95 -3.96
CA GLU A 102 18.77 -10.78 -2.89
C GLU A 102 18.18 -10.77 -1.46
N ALA A 103 16.85 -10.76 -1.28
CA ALA A 103 16.26 -10.80 0.07
C ALA A 103 16.53 -12.17 0.72
N THR A 104 17.20 -12.16 1.88
CA THR A 104 17.48 -13.39 2.61
C THR A 104 16.19 -14.05 3.10
N ASP A 105 16.19 -15.36 3.32
CA ASP A 105 15.02 -16.04 3.90
C ASP A 105 14.68 -15.51 5.29
N HIS A 106 15.69 -15.00 6.02
CA HIS A 106 15.50 -14.30 7.28
C HIS A 106 14.69 -13.00 7.10
N ASP A 107 14.96 -12.22 6.05
CA ASP A 107 14.22 -10.98 5.77
C ASP A 107 12.78 -11.25 5.38
N LYS A 108 12.55 -12.24 4.50
CA LYS A 108 11.20 -12.68 4.12
C LYS A 108 10.40 -13.08 5.36
N ARG A 109 10.98 -13.94 6.20
CA ARG A 109 10.36 -14.37 7.46
C ARG A 109 10.08 -13.20 8.39
N ARG A 110 11.02 -12.26 8.56
CA ARG A 110 10.83 -11.08 9.40
C ARG A 110 9.65 -10.24 8.92
N VAL A 111 9.57 -9.98 7.61
CA VAL A 111 8.50 -9.18 7.01
C VAL A 111 7.13 -9.85 7.19
N SER A 112 7.03 -11.17 6.94
CA SER A 112 5.78 -11.91 7.15
C SER A 112 5.36 -11.92 8.63
N LEU A 113 6.30 -12.08 9.57
CA LEU A 113 6.01 -12.03 11.02
C LEU A 113 5.50 -10.65 11.48
N PHE A 114 6.08 -9.55 10.98
CA PHE A 114 5.59 -8.21 11.29
C PHE A 114 4.18 -7.99 10.74
N LEU A 115 3.89 -8.47 9.53
CA LEU A 115 2.54 -8.39 8.97
C LEU A 115 1.53 -9.20 9.80
N MET A 116 1.89 -10.40 10.25
CA MET A 116 1.05 -11.22 11.12
C MET A 116 0.79 -10.54 12.47
N SER A 117 1.82 -9.97 13.09
CA SER A 117 1.69 -9.19 14.33
C SER A 117 0.74 -7.99 14.16
N MET A 118 0.83 -7.29 13.02
CA MET A 118 -0.14 -6.23 12.69
C MET A 118 -1.58 -6.77 12.64
N PHE A 119 -1.78 -7.90 11.97
CA PHE A 119 -3.12 -8.51 11.84
C PHE A 119 -3.70 -8.95 13.18
N GLU A 120 -2.88 -9.48 14.09
CA GLU A 120 -3.32 -9.79 15.46
C GLU A 120 -3.86 -8.54 16.18
N GLY A 121 -3.19 -7.40 16.02
CA GLY A 121 -3.65 -6.11 16.55
C GLY A 121 -4.96 -5.60 15.94
N PHE A 122 -5.31 -6.11 14.75
CA PHE A 122 -6.55 -5.82 14.04
C PHE A 122 -7.68 -6.81 14.34
N GLY A 123 -7.52 -7.71 15.32
CA GLY A 123 -8.42 -8.84 15.50
C GLY A 123 -9.90 -8.51 15.75
N ASN A 124 -10.24 -7.26 16.08
CA ASN A 124 -11.63 -6.79 16.24
C ASN A 124 -12.27 -6.25 14.96
N ALA A 125 -11.51 -6.08 13.88
CA ALA A 125 -12.01 -5.55 12.62
C ALA A 125 -13.12 -6.45 12.03
N GLN A 126 -14.15 -5.82 11.48
CA GLN A 126 -15.27 -6.48 10.81
C GLN A 126 -15.10 -6.51 9.30
N SER A 127 -14.45 -5.48 8.73
CA SER A 127 -14.16 -5.40 7.31
C SER A 127 -12.67 -5.18 7.10
N VAL A 128 -12.05 -6.06 6.33
CA VAL A 128 -10.63 -5.98 5.99
C VAL A 128 -10.51 -5.91 4.48
N LYS A 129 -9.70 -4.97 4.01
CA LYS A 129 -9.33 -4.85 2.60
C LYS A 129 -7.82 -5.06 2.46
N LEU A 130 -7.45 -6.08 1.70
CA LEU A 130 -6.07 -6.45 1.41
C LEU A 130 -5.77 -6.24 -0.07
N TYR A 131 -4.48 -6.17 -0.39
CA TYR A 131 -3.99 -6.11 -1.76
C TYR A 131 -3.27 -7.40 -2.12
N CYS A 132 -3.22 -7.76 -3.41
CA CYS A 132 -2.57 -9.00 -3.84
C CYS A 132 -1.08 -9.07 -3.47
N GLU A 133 -0.40 -7.92 -3.38
CA GLU A 133 0.97 -7.79 -2.89
C GLU A 133 1.07 -8.14 -1.40
N THR A 134 0.03 -7.82 -0.62
CA THR A 134 -0.05 -8.19 0.80
C THR A 134 -0.29 -9.69 0.96
N ILE A 135 -1.11 -10.28 0.08
CA ILE A 135 -1.29 -11.75 0.03
C ILE A 135 0.03 -12.44 -0.33
N GLN A 136 0.78 -11.90 -1.29
CA GLN A 136 2.10 -12.44 -1.65
C GLN A 136 3.07 -12.41 -0.47
N VAL A 137 3.07 -11.32 0.32
CA VAL A 137 3.93 -11.22 1.52
C VAL A 137 3.57 -12.25 2.59
N LEU A 138 2.30 -12.61 2.72
CA LEU A 138 1.85 -13.69 3.61
C LEU A 138 2.30 -15.07 3.09
N ASP A 139 2.33 -15.24 1.78
CA ASP A 139 2.71 -16.45 1.04
C ASP A 139 4.23 -16.62 0.85
N LEU A 140 5.06 -15.69 1.37
CA LEU A 140 6.51 -15.71 1.15
C LEU A 140 7.25 -16.85 1.84
N VAL A 141 6.69 -17.40 2.92
CA VAL A 141 7.35 -18.39 3.77
C VAL A 141 6.47 -19.62 3.92
N ASP A 142 6.89 -20.70 3.27
CA ASP A 142 6.19 -21.98 3.29
C ASP A 142 5.93 -22.47 4.72
N GLY A 143 4.71 -22.96 4.96
CA GLY A 143 4.29 -23.54 6.24
C GLY A 143 4.13 -22.54 7.41
N LEU A 144 4.44 -21.25 7.22
CA LEU A 144 4.39 -20.26 8.32
C LEU A 144 2.95 -20.05 8.84
N LEU A 145 1.97 -20.03 7.95
CA LEU A 145 0.58 -19.73 8.27
C LEU A 145 -0.22 -20.95 8.75
N GLU A 146 0.19 -22.16 8.37
CA GLU A 146 -0.59 -23.39 8.61
C GLU A 146 -0.74 -23.73 10.09
N GLN A 147 0.16 -23.23 10.93
CA GLN A 147 0.15 -23.44 12.38
C GLN A 147 -0.54 -22.31 13.15
N GLN A 148 -1.02 -21.28 12.46
CA GLN A 148 -1.44 -20.04 13.08
C GLN A 148 -2.97 -19.92 13.08
N PRO A 149 -3.57 -19.51 14.21
CA PRO A 149 -5.00 -19.22 14.24
C PRO A 149 -5.29 -17.99 13.37
N SER A 150 -6.55 -17.85 12.96
CA SER A 150 -6.96 -16.62 12.28
C SER A 150 -6.78 -15.40 13.18
N PRO A 151 -6.17 -14.32 12.67
CA PRO A 151 -5.95 -13.11 13.45
C PRO A 151 -7.26 -12.34 13.69
N PHE A 152 -8.29 -12.54 12.84
CA PHE A 152 -9.53 -11.77 12.89
C PHE A 152 -10.66 -12.54 13.57
N LYS A 153 -11.10 -12.05 14.73
CA LYS A 153 -12.12 -12.70 15.58
C LYS A 153 -13.55 -12.26 15.26
N ARG A 154 -13.71 -11.12 14.60
CA ARG A 154 -15.02 -10.48 14.33
C ARG A 154 -15.26 -10.20 12.84
N LEU A 155 -14.45 -10.82 11.99
CA LEU A 155 -14.44 -10.58 10.56
C LEU A 155 -15.78 -10.97 9.93
N LYS A 156 -16.33 -10.08 9.11
CA LYS A 156 -17.54 -10.31 8.30
C LYS A 156 -17.27 -10.20 6.81
N LYS A 157 -16.29 -9.37 6.42
CA LYS A 157 -15.96 -9.11 5.02
C LYS A 157 -14.45 -9.05 4.82
N VAL A 158 -13.96 -9.73 3.78
CA VAL A 158 -12.59 -9.57 3.29
C VAL A 158 -12.63 -9.24 1.80
N ASP A 159 -12.07 -8.09 1.45
CA ASP A 159 -11.91 -7.69 0.05
C ASP A 159 -10.43 -7.82 -0.32
N VAL A 160 -10.12 -8.51 -1.41
CA VAL A 160 -8.76 -8.59 -1.95
C VAL A 160 -8.72 -7.82 -3.26
N GLN A 161 -8.08 -6.66 -3.24
CA GLN A 161 -7.88 -5.85 -4.43
C GLN A 161 -6.68 -6.35 -5.23
N CYS A 162 -6.88 -6.61 -6.52
CA CYS A 162 -5.81 -7.05 -7.40
C CYS A 162 -5.85 -6.28 -8.74
N ASN A 163 -4.66 -5.89 -9.20
CA ASN A 163 -4.49 -5.29 -10.53
C ASN A 163 -4.00 -6.33 -11.56
N ARG A 164 -3.98 -7.62 -11.22
CA ARG A 164 -3.59 -8.73 -12.10
C ARG A 164 -4.83 -9.55 -12.43
N GLU A 165 -5.06 -9.74 -13.73
CA GLU A 165 -6.10 -10.66 -14.20
C GLU A 165 -5.84 -12.06 -13.63
N SER A 166 -6.89 -12.75 -13.19
CA SER A 166 -6.87 -14.15 -12.73
C SER A 166 -6.08 -14.46 -11.45
N PHE A 167 -5.76 -13.46 -10.61
CA PHE A 167 -5.12 -13.71 -9.32
C PHE A 167 -5.99 -14.58 -8.42
N LYS A 168 -5.40 -15.63 -7.85
CA LYS A 168 -6.04 -16.52 -6.88
C LYS A 168 -5.30 -16.44 -5.55
N VAL A 169 -6.06 -16.26 -4.47
CA VAL A 169 -5.51 -16.32 -3.11
C VAL A 169 -5.14 -17.77 -2.81
N PRO A 170 -3.92 -18.07 -2.33
CA PRO A 170 -3.53 -19.42 -1.93
C PRO A 170 -4.45 -19.96 -0.82
N ALA A 171 -4.69 -21.28 -0.84
CA ALA A 171 -5.63 -21.92 0.08
C ALA A 171 -5.21 -21.78 1.55
N HIS A 172 -3.92 -21.91 1.86
CA HIS A 172 -3.42 -21.77 3.22
C HIS A 172 -3.52 -20.31 3.72
N VAL A 173 -3.36 -19.30 2.85
CA VAL A 173 -3.62 -17.88 3.20
C VAL A 173 -5.11 -17.68 3.48
N THR A 174 -5.99 -18.25 2.65
CA THR A 174 -7.44 -18.18 2.85
C THR A 174 -7.84 -18.81 4.19
N ASN A 175 -7.30 -19.99 4.50
CA ASN A 175 -7.53 -20.66 5.77
C ASN A 175 -7.03 -19.81 6.94
N TYR A 176 -5.83 -19.25 6.85
CA TYR A 176 -5.31 -18.36 7.88
C TYR A 176 -6.20 -17.14 8.10
N LEU A 177 -6.68 -16.48 7.05
CA LEU A 177 -7.54 -15.30 7.19
C LEU A 177 -8.92 -15.66 7.78
N LEU A 178 -9.48 -16.83 7.43
CA LEU A 178 -10.90 -17.18 7.67
C LEU A 178 -11.15 -18.32 8.67
N ALA A 179 -10.13 -18.98 9.22
CA ALA A 179 -10.31 -20.16 10.08
C ALA A 179 -11.10 -19.91 11.38
N GLY A 180 -11.20 -18.65 11.84
CA GLY A 180 -11.91 -18.28 13.07
C GLY A 180 -13.42 -18.03 12.89
N THR A 181 -13.90 -18.01 11.65
CA THR A 181 -15.26 -17.57 11.28
C THR A 181 -16.13 -18.76 10.91
N ILE A 182 -16.37 -19.64 11.88
CA ILE A 182 -17.27 -20.79 11.72
C ILE A 182 -18.73 -20.28 11.80
N GLY A 183 -19.49 -20.42 10.71
CA GLY A 183 -20.94 -20.19 10.68
C GLY A 183 -21.41 -18.84 10.11
N GLN A 184 -20.53 -18.03 9.53
CA GLN A 184 -20.91 -16.82 8.77
C GLN A 184 -20.62 -17.00 7.28
N GLU A 185 -21.54 -16.53 6.44
CA GLU A 185 -21.37 -16.42 5.00
C GLU A 185 -20.32 -15.33 4.72
N LEU A 186 -19.05 -15.74 4.66
CA LEU A 186 -17.95 -14.82 4.39
C LEU A 186 -17.81 -14.63 2.89
N HIS A 187 -17.97 -13.40 2.46
CA HIS A 187 -17.63 -13.00 1.10
C HIS A 187 -16.17 -12.57 1.07
N LEU A 188 -15.32 -13.43 0.50
CA LEU A 188 -14.01 -13.03 -0.02
C LEU A 188 -14.21 -12.56 -1.46
N GLU A 189 -14.17 -11.25 -1.67
CA GLU A 189 -14.35 -10.66 -2.99
C GLU A 189 -12.98 -10.26 -3.55
N VAL A 190 -12.57 -10.89 -4.64
CA VAL A 190 -11.40 -10.42 -5.40
C VAL A 190 -11.88 -9.35 -6.38
N ILE A 191 -11.51 -8.10 -6.13
CA ILE A 191 -11.89 -6.98 -6.98
C ILE A 191 -10.76 -6.74 -7.98
N GLU A 192 -11.01 -7.06 -9.24
CA GLU A 192 -10.14 -6.70 -10.35
C GLU A 192 -10.31 -5.22 -10.71
N LEU A 193 -9.23 -4.45 -10.63
CA LEU A 193 -9.21 -3.10 -11.19
C LEU A 193 -8.88 -3.17 -12.68
N ILE A 194 -9.91 -3.46 -13.46
CA ILE A 194 -9.83 -3.29 -14.91
C ILE A 194 -9.88 -1.79 -15.21
N GLY A 195 -8.71 -1.18 -15.41
CA GLY A 195 -8.56 -0.20 -16.48
C GLY A 195 -8.76 1.29 -16.22
N THR A 196 -8.47 1.85 -15.04
CA THR A 196 -8.35 3.33 -14.96
C THR A 196 -7.11 3.85 -15.69
N CYS A 197 -5.98 3.13 -15.64
CA CYS A 197 -4.78 3.51 -16.39
C CYS A 197 -4.93 3.30 -17.90
N LYS A 198 -5.65 2.26 -18.35
CA LYS A 198 -5.88 1.98 -19.77
C LYS A 198 -6.78 3.06 -20.39
N LEU A 199 -7.90 3.38 -19.72
CA LEU A 199 -8.80 4.47 -20.13
C LEU A 199 -8.14 5.84 -20.09
N LEU A 200 -7.30 6.16 -19.10
CA LEU A 200 -6.60 7.45 -19.05
C LEU A 200 -5.55 7.58 -20.15
N VAL A 201 -4.83 6.51 -20.47
CA VAL A 201 -3.88 6.50 -21.61
C VAL A 201 -4.64 6.65 -22.92
N ASP A 202 -5.73 5.90 -23.12
CA ASP A 202 -6.54 5.97 -24.35
C ASP A 202 -7.20 7.35 -24.52
N LEU A 203 -7.71 7.95 -23.43
CA LEU A 203 -8.28 9.31 -23.45
C LEU A 203 -7.21 10.38 -23.71
N SER A 204 -6.02 10.25 -23.14
CA SER A 204 -4.90 11.19 -23.39
C SER A 204 -4.37 11.09 -24.82
N PHE A 205 -4.29 9.88 -25.37
CA PHE A 205 -3.89 9.64 -26.76
C PHE A 205 -4.92 10.18 -27.75
N SER A 206 -6.21 10.02 -27.44
CA SER A 206 -7.32 10.55 -28.25
C SER A 206 -7.35 12.09 -28.24
N PHE A 207 -7.12 12.72 -27.09
CA PHE A 207 -7.04 14.19 -26.98
C PHE A 207 -5.83 14.74 -27.75
N PHE A 208 -4.69 14.07 -27.69
CA PHE A 208 -3.49 14.46 -28.42
C PHE A 208 -3.71 14.39 -29.94
N LEU A 209 -4.32 13.32 -30.46
CA LEU A 209 -4.66 13.18 -31.87
C LEU A 209 -5.67 14.24 -32.36
N LEU A 210 -6.63 14.65 -31.52
CA LEU A 210 -7.61 15.68 -31.83
C LEU A 210 -7.05 17.12 -31.78
N SER A 211 -5.92 17.31 -31.09
CA SER A 211 -5.24 18.61 -30.98
C SER A 211 -4.16 18.86 -32.04
N LEU A 212 -3.86 17.86 -32.89
CA LEU A 212 -2.94 18.00 -34.01
C LEU A 212 -3.60 18.85 -35.12
N PRO A 213 -2.96 19.93 -35.61
CA PRO A 213 -3.48 20.70 -36.73
C PRO A 213 -3.56 19.81 -37.99
N PRO A 214 -4.58 19.99 -38.85
CA PRO A 214 -4.80 19.17 -40.03
C PRO A 214 -3.85 19.57 -41.15
N MET A 215 -2.54 19.48 -40.94
CA MET A 215 -1.55 19.72 -41.98
C MET A 215 -0.27 18.96 -41.71
N LEU A 216 -0.31 17.62 -41.82
CA LEU A 216 0.92 16.85 -42.02
C LEU A 216 0.61 15.53 -42.73
N THR A 217 0.58 15.56 -44.06
CA THR A 217 1.21 14.52 -44.88
C THR A 217 1.80 15.15 -46.14
N PRO A 218 2.84 14.56 -46.78
CA PRO A 218 3.66 13.43 -46.33
C PRO A 218 5.15 13.85 -46.23
N LEU A 219 5.80 13.70 -45.08
CA LEU A 219 7.26 13.92 -45.03
C LEU A 219 7.95 12.85 -44.19
N SER A 220 8.80 12.11 -44.92
CA SER A 220 10.11 11.51 -44.61
C SER A 220 10.40 10.90 -43.23
N ILE A 221 11.28 9.91 -43.24
CA ILE A 221 11.78 9.14 -42.09
C ILE A 221 12.31 10.03 -40.94
N TRP A 222 12.72 11.28 -41.24
CA TRP A 222 13.11 12.29 -40.25
C TRP A 222 11.93 12.83 -39.40
N SER A 223 10.70 12.72 -39.88
CA SER A 223 9.48 13.08 -39.16
C SER A 223 9.20 12.10 -38.02
N ILE A 224 9.51 10.81 -38.19
CA ILE A 224 9.24 9.78 -37.17
C ILE A 224 10.11 10.01 -35.92
N GLU A 225 11.38 10.39 -36.08
CA GLU A 225 12.25 10.71 -34.94
C GLU A 225 11.80 11.97 -34.20
N ILE A 226 11.33 13.00 -34.93
CA ILE A 226 10.77 14.22 -34.35
C ILE A 226 9.44 13.91 -33.65
N TYR A 227 8.60 13.03 -34.20
CA TYR A 227 7.38 12.56 -33.55
C TYR A 227 7.67 11.76 -32.28
N HIS A 228 8.70 10.90 -32.26
CA HIS A 228 9.12 10.19 -31.05
C HIS A 228 9.70 11.14 -30.00
N LEU A 229 10.50 12.13 -30.39
CA LEU A 229 11.01 13.16 -29.47
C LEU A 229 9.90 14.05 -28.93
N LEU A 230 8.95 14.48 -29.76
CA LEU A 230 7.81 15.29 -29.33
C LEU A 230 6.88 14.49 -28.42
N LEU A 231 6.63 13.20 -28.70
CA LEU A 231 5.87 12.31 -27.82
C LEU A 231 6.61 12.11 -26.48
N TYR A 232 7.93 11.89 -26.51
CA TYR A 232 8.77 11.74 -25.32
C TYR A 232 8.76 13.01 -24.47
N VAL A 233 8.88 14.18 -25.11
CA VAL A 233 8.84 15.49 -24.47
C VAL A 233 7.44 15.83 -23.94
N HIS A 234 6.36 15.46 -24.62
CA HIS A 234 5.00 15.67 -24.12
C HIS A 234 4.68 14.75 -22.93
N ILE A 235 5.17 13.50 -22.97
CA ILE A 235 5.12 12.60 -21.81
C ILE A 235 5.93 13.20 -20.64
N TYR A 236 7.14 13.71 -20.89
CA TYR A 236 7.99 14.26 -19.83
C TYR A 236 7.60 15.64 -19.30
N LEU A 237 7.03 16.53 -20.13
CA LEU A 237 6.72 17.91 -19.75
C LEU A 237 5.24 18.14 -19.42
N VAL A 238 4.32 17.33 -19.96
CA VAL A 238 2.88 17.51 -19.73
C VAL A 238 2.33 16.39 -18.85
N LEU A 239 2.70 15.14 -19.11
CA LEU A 239 2.28 14.04 -18.25
C LEU A 239 3.05 14.03 -16.93
N ILE A 240 4.37 14.13 -16.87
CA ILE A 240 5.10 14.02 -15.58
C ILE A 240 4.75 15.11 -14.55
N PRO A 241 4.52 16.40 -14.87
CA PRO A 241 4.11 17.37 -13.85
C PRO A 241 2.65 17.15 -13.40
N SER A 242 1.77 16.77 -14.34
CA SER A 242 0.37 16.41 -14.04
C SER A 242 0.28 15.06 -13.30
N PHE A 243 1.26 14.19 -13.50
CA PHE A 243 1.43 12.91 -12.83
C PHE A 243 2.35 13.01 -11.61
N ALA A 244 3.01 14.12 -11.29
CA ALA A 244 3.76 14.24 -10.03
C ALA A 244 2.81 14.10 -8.83
N PHE A 245 1.51 14.34 -9.05
CA PHE A 245 0.42 14.09 -8.12
C PHE A 245 -0.05 12.61 -8.08
N LEU A 246 0.14 11.84 -9.15
CA LEU A 246 -0.23 10.41 -9.28
C LEU A 246 0.97 9.44 -9.13
N LEU A 247 2.21 9.92 -9.28
CA LEU A 247 3.47 9.18 -9.19
C LEU A 247 3.87 8.86 -7.75
N SER A 248 3.10 9.29 -6.75
CA SER A 248 3.22 8.74 -5.41
C SER A 248 2.66 7.31 -5.31
N SER A 249 1.84 6.84 -6.28
CA SER A 249 1.14 5.55 -6.15
C SER A 249 1.08 4.64 -7.38
N SER A 250 1.86 4.82 -8.46
CA SER A 250 1.68 3.97 -9.66
C SER A 250 2.96 3.32 -10.19
N TYR A 251 3.15 2.04 -9.81
CA TYR A 251 3.98 1.06 -10.51
C TYR A 251 3.44 0.66 -11.90
N CYS A 252 2.30 1.20 -12.32
CA CYS A 252 1.73 0.95 -13.66
C CYS A 252 2.60 1.49 -14.81
N LEU A 253 3.33 2.58 -14.61
CA LEU A 253 4.15 3.18 -15.68
C LEU A 253 5.39 2.33 -15.98
N ASP A 254 6.08 1.78 -14.98
CA ASP A 254 7.31 1.00 -15.21
C ASP A 254 7.06 -0.29 -16.01
N ASN A 255 5.95 -0.98 -15.79
CA ASN A 255 5.61 -2.19 -16.53
C ASN A 255 5.08 -1.89 -17.95
N VAL A 256 4.35 -0.79 -18.14
CA VAL A 256 3.89 -0.36 -19.47
C VAL A 256 5.08 0.14 -20.29
N VAL A 257 5.99 0.91 -19.70
CA VAL A 257 7.20 1.41 -20.36
C VAL A 257 8.14 0.26 -20.73
N ARG A 258 8.33 -0.75 -19.87
CA ARG A 258 9.14 -1.95 -20.23
C ARG A 258 8.50 -2.84 -21.29
N HIS A 259 7.17 -2.90 -21.37
CA HIS A 259 6.48 -3.67 -22.41
C HIS A 259 6.49 -2.97 -23.78
N TRP A 260 6.48 -1.63 -23.79
CA TRP A 260 6.57 -0.81 -25.00
C TRP A 260 8.01 -0.58 -25.49
N LEU A 261 9.00 -0.49 -24.59
CA LEU A 261 10.43 -0.38 -24.91
C LEU A 261 11.08 -1.74 -25.16
N LYS A 262 10.46 -2.65 -25.94
CA LYS A 262 11.23 -3.76 -26.53
C LYS A 262 12.25 -3.20 -27.54
N ILE A 263 13.37 -2.74 -26.98
CA ILE A 263 14.74 -2.84 -27.49
C ILE A 263 15.38 -3.98 -26.68
#